data_AF-Q9PCU1-F1
#
_entry.id   AF-Q9PCU1-F1
#
_cell.length_a   1.000
_cell.length_b   1.000
_cell.length_c   1.000
_cell.angle_alpha   90.00
_cell.angle_beta   90.00
_cell.angle_gamma   90.00
#
_symmetry.space_group_name_H-M   'P 1'
#
loop_
_entity.id
_entity.type
_entity.pdbx_description
1 polymer ?
#
loop_
_entity_poly.entity_id
_entity_poly.type
_entity_poly.pdbx_seq_one_letter_code
_entity_poly.pdbx_strand_id
1 'polypeptide(L)'
;MSEGGGMNYYRRNIDEYMRETKHLSPLEHGIYFLLLDHYYTTEKPIPADKAYRFACARTKKEKNAADLILNTFFSLQEDGWHNKRCDEDIAAHKEGNGNITAEGKSLP
;
A
#
# COMPACT_ATOMS: atom_id res chain seq x y z
N MET A 1 -9.12 7.78 25.29
CA MET A 1 -7.75 8.24 24.96
C MET A 1 -7.29 7.39 23.78
N SER A 2 -7.41 7.86 22.54
CA SER A 2 -6.78 7.17 21.40
C SER A 2 -5.39 7.75 21.24
N GLU A 3 -4.39 6.92 21.39
CA GLU A 3 -3.00 7.26 21.06
C GLU A 3 -2.97 7.75 19.61
N GLY A 4 -2.47 8.98 19.41
CA GLY A 4 -2.30 9.54 18.08
C GLY A 4 -1.41 8.60 17.29
N GLY A 5 -1.95 7.99 16.23
CA GLY A 5 -1.22 7.10 15.35
C GLY A 5 0.07 7.79 14.93
N GLY A 6 1.21 7.16 15.25
CA GLY A 6 2.51 7.64 14.85
C GLY A 6 2.51 7.95 13.35
N MET A 7 3.16 9.04 12.96
CA MET A 7 3.32 9.38 11.55
C MET A 7 3.90 8.18 10.80
N ASN A 8 3.07 7.52 9.98
CA ASN A 8 3.51 6.44 9.10
C ASN A 8 4.37 7.06 7.99
N TYR A 9 5.69 7.09 8.20
CA TYR A 9 6.63 7.55 7.18
C TYR A 9 6.79 6.46 6.13
N TYR A 10 6.03 6.57 5.04
CA TYR A 10 6.20 5.70 3.88
C TYR A 10 7.07 6.38 2.82
N ARG A 11 8.23 5.78 2.53
CA ARG A 11 9.12 6.23 1.46
C ARG A 11 8.59 5.74 0.12
N ARG A 12 7.95 6.62 -0.64
CA ARG A 12 7.64 6.36 -2.05
C ARG A 12 8.84 6.60 -2.95
N ASN A 13 9.23 5.59 -3.71
CA ASN A 13 10.12 5.75 -4.86
C ASN A 13 9.34 6.40 -6.00
N ILE A 14 9.38 7.74 -6.06
CA ILE A 14 8.65 8.52 -7.06
C ILE A 14 9.08 8.13 -8.49
N ASP A 15 10.36 7.87 -8.71
CA ASP A 15 10.88 7.52 -10.03
C ASP A 15 10.36 6.18 -10.55
N GLU A 16 10.22 5.21 -9.64
CA GLU A 16 9.69 3.88 -9.94
C GLU A 16 8.19 3.92 -10.15
N TYR A 17 7.48 4.61 -9.24
CA TYR A 17 6.05 4.89 -9.39
C TYR A 17 5.76 5.53 -10.75
N MET A 18 6.47 6.59 -11.14
CA MET A 18 6.24 7.27 -12.42
C MET A 18 6.56 6.36 -13.61
N ARG A 19 7.57 5.50 -13.51
CA ARG A 19 7.92 4.55 -14.58
C ARG A 19 6.83 3.53 -14.82
N GLU A 20 6.30 2.95 -13.75
CA GLU A 20 5.28 1.91 -13.81
C GLU A 20 3.89 2.48 -14.12
N THR A 21 3.59 3.68 -13.65
CA THR A 21 2.24 4.27 -13.76
C THR A 21 2.07 5.28 -14.89
N LYS A 22 3.10 5.54 -15.71
CA LYS A 22 3.07 6.53 -16.80
C LYS A 22 1.89 6.42 -17.79
N HIS A 23 1.32 5.23 -17.90
CA HIS A 23 0.26 4.90 -18.86
C HIS A 23 -1.14 4.99 -18.24
N LEU A 24 -1.22 5.23 -16.93
CA LEU A 24 -2.49 5.32 -16.23
C LEU A 24 -3.17 6.66 -16.50
N SER A 25 -4.49 6.60 -16.61
CA SER A 25 -5.35 7.76 -16.57
C SER A 25 -5.40 8.37 -15.16
N PRO A 26 -5.85 9.63 -15.01
CA PRO A 26 -6.01 10.24 -13.69
C PRO A 26 -6.92 9.44 -12.75
N LEU A 27 -7.94 8.77 -13.29
CA LEU A 27 -8.84 7.91 -12.52
C LEU A 27 -8.11 6.69 -11.96
N GLU A 28 -7.33 6.02 -12.81
CA GLU A 28 -6.54 4.84 -12.46
C GLU A 28 -5.45 5.19 -11.44
N HIS A 29 -4.78 6.34 -11.60
CA HIS A 29 -3.87 6.87 -10.59
C HIS A 29 -4.56 7.10 -9.24
N GLY A 30 -5.76 7.69 -9.25
CA GLY A 30 -6.53 7.92 -8.02
C GLY A 30 -6.88 6.61 -7.32
N ILE A 31 -7.33 5.60 -8.07
CA ILE A 31 -7.64 4.28 -7.52
C ILE A 31 -6.38 3.61 -6.96
N TYR A 32 -5.28 3.60 -7.71
CA TYR A 32 -4.03 3.01 -7.25
C TYR A 32 -3.55 3.68 -5.96
N PHE A 33 -3.61 5.02 -5.90
CA PHE A 33 -3.26 5.78 -4.71
C PHE A 33 -4.10 5.39 -3.49
N LEU A 34 -5.43 5.30 -3.63
CA LEU A 34 -6.33 4.94 -2.53
C LEU A 34 -6.07 3.53 -1.99
N LEU A 35 -5.79 2.59 -2.90
CA LEU A 35 -5.46 1.21 -2.52
C LEU A 35 -4.13 1.14 -1.77
N LEU A 36 -3.09 1.84 -2.25
CA LEU A 36 -1.80 1.92 -1.55
C LEU A 36 -1.94 2.62 -0.18
N ASP A 37 -2.69 3.71 -0.10
CA ASP A 37 -2.92 4.44 1.16
C ASP A 37 -3.55 3.52 2.22
N HIS A 38 -4.55 2.75 1.83
CA HIS A 38 -5.13 1.72 2.71
C HIS A 38 -4.10 0.67 3.13
N TYR A 39 -3.32 0.16 2.17
CA TYR A 39 -2.33 -0.88 2.41
C TYR A 39 -1.27 -0.44 3.41
N TYR A 40 -0.68 0.74 3.22
CA TYR A 40 0.35 1.27 4.12
C TYR A 40 -0.21 1.69 5.48
N THR A 41 -1.45 2.18 5.53
CA THR A 41 -2.08 2.56 6.81
C THR A 41 -2.41 1.34 7.66
N THR A 42 -2.83 0.24 7.04
CA THR A 42 -3.25 -0.98 7.76
C THR A 42 -2.16 -2.03 7.87
N GLU A 43 -1.08 -1.88 7.09
CA GLU A 43 -0.03 -2.87 6.86
C GLU A 43 -0.56 -4.26 6.52
N LYS A 44 -1.69 -4.31 5.80
CA LYS A 44 -2.44 -5.53 5.51
C LYS A 44 -2.90 -5.56 4.06
N PRO A 45 -3.03 -6.76 3.46
CA PRO A 45 -3.60 -6.91 2.14
C PRO A 45 -5.04 -6.41 2.09
N ILE A 46 -5.46 -5.99 0.89
CA ILE A 46 -6.80 -5.46 0.66
C ILE A 46 -7.77 -6.65 0.52
N PRO A 47 -8.77 -6.80 1.39
CA PRO A 47 -9.75 -7.88 1.27
C PRO A 47 -10.46 -7.84 -0.09
N ALA A 48 -10.55 -8.98 -0.77
CA ALA A 48 -11.06 -9.07 -2.13
C ALA A 48 -12.51 -8.56 -2.27
N ASP A 49 -13.34 -8.82 -1.26
CA ASP A 49 -14.73 -8.37 -1.18
C ASP A 49 -14.89 -6.85 -0.97
N LYS A 50 -13.82 -6.18 -0.51
CA LYS A 50 -13.82 -4.75 -0.16
C LYS A 50 -12.96 -3.89 -1.07
N ALA A 51 -12.30 -4.48 -2.07
CA ALA A 51 -11.38 -3.76 -2.94
C ALA A 51 -12.03 -2.52 -3.60
N TYR A 52 -13.25 -2.64 -4.11
CA TYR A 52 -13.98 -1.48 -4.67
C TYR A 52 -14.34 -0.42 -3.64
N ARG A 53 -14.60 -0.82 -2.39
CA ARG A 53 -14.91 0.13 -1.31
C ARG A 53 -13.68 0.97 -0.99
N PHE A 54 -12.51 0.35 -0.90
CA PHE A 54 -11.25 1.06 -0.63
C PHE A 54 -10.79 1.89 -1.84
N ALA A 55 -11.01 1.41 -3.06
CA ALA A 55 -10.80 2.19 -4.28
C ALA A 55 -11.81 3.34 -4.49
N CYS A 56 -12.81 3.49 -3.61
CA CYS A 56 -13.95 4.39 -3.80
C CYS A 56 -14.71 4.20 -5.13
N ALA A 57 -14.66 3.00 -5.71
CA ALA A 57 -15.26 2.69 -7.00
C ALA A 57 -16.76 2.37 -6.87
N ARG A 58 -17.61 3.28 -7.34
CA ARG A 58 -19.09 3.21 -7.27
C ARG A 58 -19.72 2.96 -8.63
N THR A 59 -19.21 3.63 -9.66
CA THR A 59 -19.70 3.51 -11.03
C THR A 59 -19.05 2.31 -11.76
N LYS A 60 -19.67 1.85 -12.85
CA LYS A 60 -19.10 0.78 -13.68
C LYS A 60 -17.71 1.15 -14.21
N LYS A 61 -17.52 2.41 -14.59
CA LYS A 61 -16.23 2.92 -15.08
C LYS A 61 -15.15 2.85 -14.00
N GLU A 62 -15.48 3.25 -12.78
CA GLU A 62 -14.54 3.19 -11.65
C GLU A 62 -14.21 1.74 -11.27
N LYS A 63 -15.21 0.84 -11.28
CA LYS A 63 -14.98 -0.59 -10.97
C LYS A 63 -14.07 -1.23 -12.00
N ASN A 64 -14.29 -0.99 -13.29
CA ASN A 64 -13.41 -1.47 -14.35
C ASN A 64 -11.97 -0.95 -14.19
N ALA A 65 -11.81 0.33 -13.82
CA ALA A 65 -10.49 0.88 -13.55
C ALA A 65 -9.85 0.24 -12.30
N ALA A 66 -10.63 -0.05 -11.26
CA ALA A 66 -10.14 -0.77 -10.09
C ALA A 66 -9.71 -2.19 -10.42
N ASP A 67 -10.49 -2.91 -11.23
CA ASP A 67 -10.10 -4.25 -11.71
C ASP A 67 -8.79 -4.20 -12.51
N LEU A 68 -8.64 -3.20 -13.39
CA LEU A 68 -7.39 -3.02 -14.14
C LEU A 68 -6.20 -2.82 -13.19
N ILE A 69 -6.33 -1.93 -12.21
CA ILE A 69 -5.27 -1.65 -11.23
C ILE A 69 -4.94 -2.88 -10.39
N LEU A 70 -5.94 -3.58 -9.86
CA LEU A 70 -5.76 -4.79 -9.07
C LEU A 70 -5.04 -5.88 -9.88
N ASN A 71 -5.45 -6.10 -11.12
CA ASN A 71 -4.81 -7.10 -11.98
C ASN A 71 -3.41 -6.71 -12.47
N THR A 72 -3.07 -5.42 -12.46
CA THR A 72 -1.78 -4.93 -12.95
C THR A 72 -0.72 -4.84 -11.84
N PHE A 73 -1.12 -4.34 -10.67
CA PHE A 73 -0.18 -4.00 -9.58
C PHE A 73 -0.34 -4.86 -8.34
N PHE A 74 -1.38 -5.70 -8.28
CA PHE A 74 -1.65 -6.56 -7.14
C PHE A 74 -1.75 -8.03 -7.58
N SER A 75 -1.69 -8.91 -6.60
CA SER A 75 -1.89 -10.35 -6.78
C SER A 75 -2.87 -10.85 -5.73
N LEU A 76 -3.93 -11.52 -6.18
CA LEU A 76 -4.93 -12.11 -5.28
C LEU A 76 -4.36 -13.38 -4.65
N GLN A 77 -4.32 -13.40 -3.32
CA GLN A 77 -3.92 -14.52 -2.47
C GLN A 77 -5.09 -14.91 -1.55
N GLU A 78 -4.86 -15.86 -0.63
CA GLU A 78 -5.92 -16.39 0.25
C GLU A 78 -6.54 -15.33 1.18
N ASP A 79 -5.76 -14.37 1.63
CA ASP A 79 -6.13 -13.32 2.58
C ASP A 79 -6.43 -11.96 1.93
N GLY A 80 -6.20 -11.80 0.62
CA GLY A 80 -6.61 -10.62 -0.14
C GLY A 80 -5.71 -10.27 -1.32
N TRP A 81 -5.81 -9.03 -1.77
CA TRP A 81 -4.96 -8.46 -2.80
C TRP A 81 -3.67 -7.93 -2.18
N HIS A 82 -2.55 -8.47 -2.64
CA HIS A 82 -1.21 -8.11 -2.21
C HIS A 82 -0.52 -7.22 -3.22
N ASN A 83 0.18 -6.19 -2.73
CA ASN A 83 1.16 -5.48 -3.54
C ASN A 83 2.55 -5.89 -3.08
N LYS A 84 3.31 -6.49 -3.99
CA LYS A 84 4.65 -7.02 -3.71
C LYS A 84 5.55 -6.00 -3.02
N ARG A 85 5.55 -4.75 -3.48
CA ARG A 85 6.39 -3.70 -2.91
C ARG A 85 5.95 -3.31 -1.51
N CYS A 86 4.65 -3.18 -1.29
CA CYS A 86 4.11 -2.95 0.06
C CYS A 86 4.55 -4.04 1.03
N ASP A 87 4.45 -5.30 0.63
CA ASP A 87 4.85 -6.44 1.46
C ASP A 87 6.35 -6.41 1.79
N GLU A 88 7.20 -6.15 0.80
CA GLU A 88 8.65 -5.99 0.99
C GLU A 88 8.99 -4.83 1.93
N ASP A 89 8.38 -3.66 1.74
CA ASP A 89 8.62 -2.47 2.55
C ASP A 89 8.16 -2.68 4.01
N ILE A 90 7.00 -3.32 4.22
CA ILE A 90 6.47 -3.64 5.55
C ILE A 90 7.34 -4.69 6.25
N ALA A 91 7.77 -5.73 5.54
CA ALA A 91 8.67 -6.76 6.09
C ALA A 91 9.99 -6.14 6.55
N ALA A 92 10.62 -5.31 5.69
CA ALA A 92 11.85 -4.61 6.02
C ALA A 92 11.69 -3.66 7.22
N HIS A 93 10.55 -2.97 7.35
CA HIS A 93 10.29 -2.10 8.51
C HIS A 93 10.16 -2.92 9.82
N LYS A 94 9.49 -4.07 9.77
CA LYS A 94 9.33 -4.97 10.92
C LYS A 94 10.65 -5.61 11.34
N GLU A 95 11.48 -6.02 10.40
CA GLU A 95 12.82 -6.58 10.66
C GLU A 95 13.77 -5.51 11.23
N GLY A 96 13.73 -4.28 10.70
CA GLY A 96 14.52 -3.15 11.19
C GLY A 96 14.16 -2.73 12.62
N ASN A 97 12.87 -2.72 12.97
CA ASN A 97 12.41 -2.44 14.34
C ASN A 97 12.71 -3.60 15.32
N GLY A 98 12.88 -4.83 14.83
CA GLY A 98 13.27 -5.99 15.65
C GLY A 98 14.70 -5.93 16.19
N ASN A 99 15.58 -5.11 15.59
CA ASN A 99 16.99 -4.99 15.98
C ASN A 99 17.29 -3.78 16.89
N ILE A 100 16.29 -3.00 17.33
CA ILE A 100 16.49 -1.79 18.15
C ILE A 100 16.19 -2.02 19.65
N THR A 101 16.03 -3.27 20.12
CA THR A 101 15.81 -3.56 21.56
C THR A 101 16.87 -4.42 22.24
N ALA A 102 18.09 -4.47 21.72
CA ALA A 102 19.25 -4.91 22.48
C ALA A 102 20.45 -4.06 22.07
N GLU A 103 21.35 -3.76 23.00
CA GLU A 103 22.52 -2.90 22.83
C GLU A 103 22.22 -1.40 22.90
N GLY A 104 22.01 -0.92 24.13
CA GLY A 104 22.36 0.45 24.45
C GLY A 104 23.82 0.71 24.07
N LYS A 105 24.05 1.63 23.14
CA LYS A 105 25.34 2.29 22.98
C LYS A 105 25.16 3.80 22.89
N SER A 106 25.36 4.39 24.05
CA SER A 106 26.01 5.67 24.30
C SER A 106 26.91 6.18 23.15
N LEU A 107 26.57 7.38 22.65
CA LEU A 107 27.42 8.55 22.31
C LEU A 107 28.49 8.38 21.20
N PRO A 108 29.01 9.47 20.58
CA PRO A 108 28.99 10.89 20.97
C PRO A 108 27.93 11.78 20.29
#